data_AF-A0A7L4ZLU3-F1
#
_entry.id   AF-A0A7L4ZLU3-F1
#
_cell.length_a   1.000
_cell.length_b   1.000
_cell.length_c   1.000
_cell.angle_alpha   90.00
_cell.angle_beta   90.00
_cell.angle_gamma   90.00
#
_symmetry.space_group_name_H-M   'P 1'
#
loop_
_entity.id
_entity.type
_entity.pdbx_description
1 polymer ?
#
loop_
_entity_poly.entity_id
_entity_poly.type
_entity_poly.pdbx_seq_one_letter_code
_entity_poly.pdbx_strand_id
1 'polypeptide(L)'
;MKNFSYHLIVLAFICVFSSCSFLEDDNLAPIEKERLELEESVYTYKVLLWKYLKMAKKATYINENVYPELLPVKAKLGNIQNIVDMYDTKVKNDDLSALDYINVFKDFTEIKEFVKVTDEDILPSYSEIKNKSTKTLTQEEKKGKKMGEHLAFAVLSMLSRDAGREIALYEITKVDIESAPESEEKCLFRLFRGMLFLEKGMVYLTEEDLTKNINWIENNNDTDFSNYYLYLYGKRCTPAVAKKITLSMHYLFRGIDRLIIGDEKEKGCLEDFQAFLDIMNEFGVQTELTLAVETYLHLKNEDSEKAIVSLLKLKQSNMLSDKEKKSIDEAVVYLKDRETGKVLNTVYDKYFLSKIVMKYTWNTVSELDWRRFAKEQGFENADAVFDKINTVGEFIENIEKYTTEDGINETGKQLQEGGEELWDKAKDFWDKN
;
A
#
# COMPACT_ATOMS: atom_id res chain seq x y z
N MET A 1 21.00 -29.73 31.25
CA MET A 1 20.20 -28.65 31.87
C MET A 1 20.43 -27.29 31.21
N LYS A 2 21.67 -26.81 31.03
CA LYS A 2 21.94 -25.49 30.38
C LYS A 2 21.32 -25.32 28.97
N ASN A 3 21.34 -26.34 28.11
CA ASN A 3 20.74 -26.25 26.76
C ASN A 3 19.21 -26.23 26.78
N PHE A 4 18.58 -26.88 27.75
CA PHE A 4 17.12 -26.89 27.90
C PHE A 4 16.61 -25.52 28.38
N SER A 5 17.32 -24.90 29.32
CA SER A 5 17.05 -23.53 29.77
C SER A 5 17.21 -22.50 28.65
N TYR A 6 18.19 -22.68 27.75
CA TYR A 6 18.39 -21.77 26.61
C TYR A 6 17.25 -21.86 25.60
N HIS A 7 16.77 -23.07 25.29
CA HIS A 7 15.64 -23.25 24.38
C HIS A 7 14.33 -22.73 24.98
N LEU A 8 14.15 -22.86 26.30
CA LEU A 8 12.97 -22.31 27.00
C LEU A 8 12.99 -20.78 27.06
N ILE A 9 14.18 -20.16 27.20
CA ILE A 9 14.33 -18.70 27.15
C ILE A 9 14.10 -18.19 25.74
N VAL A 10 14.63 -18.85 24.70
CA VAL A 10 14.38 -18.48 23.30
C VAL A 10 12.90 -18.65 22.94
N LEU A 11 12.25 -19.72 23.41
CA LEU A 11 10.81 -19.94 23.20
C LEU A 11 9.98 -18.87 23.94
N ALA A 12 10.36 -18.52 25.18
CA ALA A 12 9.71 -17.45 25.94
C ALA A 12 9.93 -16.08 25.30
N PHE A 13 11.11 -15.81 24.74
CA PHE A 13 11.40 -14.59 23.99
C PHE A 13 10.56 -14.53 22.71
N ILE A 14 10.47 -15.61 21.94
CA ILE A 14 9.62 -15.70 20.74
C ILE A 14 8.14 -15.49 21.11
N CYS A 15 7.67 -16.09 22.22
CA CYS A 15 6.31 -15.89 22.71
C CYS A 15 6.03 -14.43 23.09
N VAL A 16 6.98 -13.73 23.70
CA VAL A 16 6.85 -12.30 24.06
C VAL A 16 6.83 -11.39 22.82
N PHE A 17 7.50 -11.75 21.72
CA PHE A 17 7.44 -10.99 20.47
C PHE A 17 6.25 -11.33 19.56
N SER A 18 5.59 -12.48 19.77
CA SER A 18 4.30 -12.80 19.11
C SER A 18 3.07 -12.21 19.82
N SER A 19 3.26 -11.46 20.92
CA SER A 19 2.16 -10.86 21.72
C SER A 19 2.20 -9.33 21.81
N CYS A 20 2.99 -8.65 20.98
CA CYS A 20 2.95 -7.18 20.88
C CYS A 20 1.94 -6.73 19.82
N SER A 21 0.67 -7.06 20.02
CA SER A 21 -0.46 -6.28 19.49
C SER A 21 -0.97 -5.41 20.63
N PHE A 22 -0.69 -4.11 20.59
CA PHE A 22 -0.90 -3.17 21.70
C PHE A 22 -2.39 -2.82 21.97
N LEU A 23 -3.34 -3.62 21.46
CA LEU A 23 -4.79 -3.41 21.55
C LEU A 23 -5.55 -4.74 21.73
N GLU A 24 -5.24 -5.52 22.78
CA GLU A 24 -6.06 -6.68 23.16
C GLU A 24 -7.22 -6.24 24.08
N ASP A 25 -8.24 -5.60 23.49
CA ASP A 25 -9.60 -5.68 24.05
C ASP A 25 -10.31 -6.87 23.41
N ASP A 26 -10.48 -7.94 24.17
CA ASP A 26 -11.15 -9.17 23.72
C ASP A 26 -12.64 -8.97 23.39
N ASN A 27 -13.23 -7.81 23.72
CA ASN A 27 -14.64 -7.52 23.45
C ASN A 27 -14.91 -6.90 22.07
N LEU A 28 -13.87 -6.44 21.36
CA LEU A 28 -14.04 -5.82 20.04
C LEU A 28 -14.11 -6.86 18.93
N ALA A 29 -15.00 -6.63 17.96
CA ALA A 29 -15.03 -7.44 16.75
C ALA A 29 -13.72 -7.28 15.96
N PRO A 30 -13.24 -8.30 15.21
CA PRO A 30 -11.96 -8.20 14.48
C PRO A 30 -11.85 -6.96 13.58
N ILE A 31 -12.92 -6.62 12.88
CA ILE A 31 -12.98 -5.42 12.03
C ILE A 31 -12.92 -4.11 12.82
N GLU A 32 -13.36 -4.07 14.07
CA GLU A 32 -13.23 -2.90 14.94
C GLU A 32 -11.78 -2.72 15.41
N LYS A 33 -11.08 -3.83 15.68
CA LYS A 33 -9.64 -3.81 15.97
C LYS A 33 -8.83 -3.25 14.80
N GLU A 34 -9.13 -3.71 13.57
CA GLU A 34 -8.47 -3.17 12.37
C GLU A 34 -8.75 -1.68 12.16
N ARG A 35 -9.94 -1.17 12.52
CA ARG A 35 -10.24 0.27 12.45
C ARG A 35 -9.38 1.08 13.43
N LEU A 36 -9.20 0.58 14.65
CA LEU A 36 -8.30 1.22 15.62
C LEU A 36 -6.83 1.17 15.16
N GLU A 37 -6.40 0.02 14.63
CA GLU A 37 -5.06 -0.14 14.07
C GLU A 37 -4.82 0.81 12.89
N LEU A 38 -5.84 1.02 12.04
CA LEU A 38 -5.79 1.97 10.95
C LEU A 38 -5.62 3.41 11.46
N GLU A 39 -6.36 3.80 12.51
CA GLU A 39 -6.25 5.14 13.12
C GLU A 39 -4.84 5.40 13.68
N GLU A 40 -4.17 4.37 14.21
CA GLU A 40 -2.78 4.50 14.70
C GLU A 40 -1.75 4.49 13.56
N SER A 41 -1.98 3.64 12.55
CA SER A 41 -1.06 3.41 11.42
C SER A 41 -0.89 4.63 10.50
N VAL A 42 -1.82 5.59 10.54
CA VAL A 42 -1.78 6.80 9.70
C VAL A 42 -1.04 7.98 10.34
N TYR A 43 -0.39 7.79 11.49
CA TYR A 43 0.40 8.85 12.15
C TYR A 43 1.86 8.45 12.41
N THR A 44 2.43 7.62 11.55
CA THR A 44 3.87 7.33 11.59
C THR A 44 4.69 8.60 11.37
N TYR A 45 5.95 8.57 11.79
CA TYR A 45 6.89 9.67 11.58
C TYR A 45 6.96 10.11 10.10
N LYS A 46 7.07 9.13 9.19
CA LYS A 46 7.12 9.34 7.74
C LYS A 46 5.87 10.03 7.21
N VAL A 47 4.68 9.62 7.67
CA VAL A 47 3.41 10.25 7.29
C VAL A 47 3.31 11.69 7.79
N LEU A 48 3.74 11.94 9.02
CA LEU A 48 3.74 13.31 9.58
C LEU A 48 4.70 14.23 8.82
N LEU A 49 5.87 13.72 8.41
CA LEU A 49 6.82 14.47 7.60
C LEU A 49 6.25 14.75 6.19
N TRP A 50 5.63 13.76 5.55
CA TRP A 50 4.91 13.95 4.29
C TRP A 50 3.82 15.03 4.40
N LYS A 51 2.98 14.94 5.44
CA LYS A 51 1.93 15.92 5.72
C LYS A 51 2.52 17.32 5.91
N TYR A 52 3.62 17.44 6.64
CA TYR A 52 4.33 18.71 6.81
C TYR A 52 4.79 19.30 5.48
N LEU A 53 5.45 18.52 4.63
CA LEU A 53 5.94 18.98 3.32
C LEU A 53 4.80 19.40 2.40
N LYS A 54 3.69 18.65 2.40
CA LYS A 54 2.45 18.99 1.66
C LYS A 54 1.85 20.30 2.16
N MET A 55 1.75 20.48 3.47
CA MET A 55 1.27 21.72 4.09
C MET A 55 2.17 22.91 3.75
N ALA A 56 3.49 22.74 3.83
CA ALA A 56 4.46 23.77 3.47
C ALA A 56 4.28 24.19 2.00
N LYS A 57 4.20 23.24 1.06
CA LYS A 57 3.98 23.57 -0.36
C LYS A 57 2.67 24.31 -0.60
N LYS A 58 1.57 23.90 0.04
CA LYS A 58 0.29 24.61 -0.08
C LYS A 58 0.38 26.03 0.50
N ALA A 59 1.12 26.20 1.60
CA ALA A 59 1.28 27.46 2.29
C ALA A 59 2.10 28.51 1.53
N THR A 60 2.88 28.13 0.50
CA THR A 60 3.54 29.11 -0.40
C THR A 60 2.52 30.00 -1.12
N TYR A 61 1.31 29.51 -1.35
CA TYR A 61 0.26 30.24 -2.08
C TYR A 61 -0.63 31.12 -1.19
N ILE A 62 -0.48 31.01 0.15
CA ILE A 62 -1.23 31.81 1.13
C ILE A 62 -0.61 33.20 1.25
N ASN A 63 -1.43 34.24 1.07
CA ASN A 63 -1.05 35.64 1.28
C ASN A 63 -2.27 36.47 1.68
N GLU A 64 -2.02 37.69 2.16
CA GLU A 64 -3.04 38.62 2.67
C GLU A 64 -4.18 38.89 1.69
N ASN A 65 -3.94 38.82 0.38
CA ASN A 65 -4.92 39.15 -0.65
C ASN A 65 -5.75 37.95 -1.12
N VAL A 66 -5.35 36.71 -0.80
CA VAL A 66 -5.99 35.49 -1.32
C VAL A 66 -6.59 34.64 -0.20
N TYR A 67 -5.84 34.42 0.89
CA TYR A 67 -6.25 33.57 2.03
C TYR A 67 -5.79 34.19 3.37
N PRO A 68 -6.25 35.41 3.72
CA PRO A 68 -5.83 36.08 4.95
C PRO A 68 -6.13 35.27 6.22
N GLU A 69 -7.21 34.50 6.22
CA GLU A 69 -7.64 33.63 7.32
C GLU A 69 -6.65 32.48 7.61
N LEU A 70 -5.83 32.10 6.63
CA LEU A 70 -4.84 31.01 6.76
C LEU A 70 -3.43 31.52 7.10
N LEU A 71 -3.24 32.83 7.26
CA LEU A 71 -1.95 33.41 7.67
C LEU A 71 -1.42 32.86 9.01
N PRO A 72 -2.25 32.61 10.04
CA PRO A 72 -1.76 31.99 11.28
C PRO A 72 -1.21 30.58 11.07
N VAL A 73 -1.80 29.81 10.16
CA VAL A 73 -1.32 28.47 9.79
C VAL A 73 0.03 28.57 9.09
N LYS A 74 0.14 29.49 8.11
CA LYS A 74 1.40 29.78 7.41
C LYS A 74 2.51 30.19 8.39
N ALA A 75 2.21 31.06 9.35
CA ALA A 75 3.18 31.50 10.34
C ALA A 75 3.68 30.35 11.23
N LYS A 76 2.80 29.44 11.65
CA LYS A 76 3.17 28.26 12.44
C LYS A 76 4.04 27.26 11.67
N LEU A 77 3.87 27.12 10.36
CA LEU A 77 4.67 26.22 9.52
C LEU A 77 6.12 26.70 9.30
N GLY A 78 6.42 27.95 9.66
CA GLY A 78 7.79 28.46 9.69
C GLY A 78 8.39 28.71 8.30
N ASN A 79 9.61 28.21 8.07
CA ASN A 79 10.45 28.51 6.91
C ASN A 79 10.03 27.78 5.63
N ILE A 80 8.78 27.99 5.22
CA ILE A 80 8.12 27.28 4.12
C ILE A 80 8.86 27.40 2.79
N GLN A 81 9.35 28.59 2.44
CA GLN A 81 9.96 28.82 1.12
C GLN A 81 11.27 28.04 0.97
N ASN A 82 12.12 28.07 2.00
CA ASN A 82 13.38 27.32 2.02
C ASN A 82 13.15 25.82 1.88
N ILE A 83 12.20 25.27 2.64
CA ILE A 83 11.87 23.83 2.60
C ILE A 83 11.38 23.43 1.21
N VAL A 84 10.53 24.26 0.59
CA VAL A 84 9.99 24.00 -0.75
C VAL A 84 11.09 24.06 -1.82
N ASP A 85 12.01 25.01 -1.72
CA ASP A 85 13.11 25.18 -2.67
C ASP A 85 14.10 24.00 -2.62
N MET A 86 14.23 23.33 -1.46
CA MET A 86 15.11 22.17 -1.29
C MET A 86 14.66 20.92 -2.07
N TYR A 87 13.36 20.67 -2.26
CA TYR A 87 12.88 19.48 -2.99
C TYR A 87 12.24 19.77 -4.36
N ASP A 88 12.13 21.04 -4.79
CA ASP A 88 11.66 21.38 -6.15
C ASP A 88 12.81 21.28 -7.16
N THR A 89 12.83 20.20 -7.94
CA THR A 89 13.90 19.79 -8.87
C THR A 89 14.27 20.80 -9.96
N LYS A 90 13.49 21.88 -10.15
CA LYS A 90 13.85 22.98 -11.06
C LYS A 90 14.90 23.95 -10.52
N VAL A 91 15.26 23.83 -9.24
CA VAL A 91 16.27 24.66 -8.55
C VAL A 91 17.62 23.94 -8.41
N LYS A 92 17.73 22.66 -8.81
CA LYS A 92 18.95 21.83 -8.71
C LYS A 92 20.10 22.39 -9.56
N ASN A 93 20.90 23.27 -8.97
CA ASN A 93 22.30 23.48 -9.34
C ASN A 93 23.27 23.15 -8.19
N ASP A 94 22.80 23.00 -6.95
CA ASP A 94 23.63 22.67 -5.78
C ASP A 94 23.10 21.39 -5.07
N ASP A 95 23.99 20.49 -4.69
CA ASP A 95 23.69 19.31 -3.89
C ASP A 95 23.35 19.72 -2.44
N LEU A 96 22.25 19.20 -1.88
CA LEU A 96 21.88 19.43 -0.49
C LEU A 96 22.88 18.76 0.47
N SER A 97 23.25 19.47 1.53
CA SER A 97 24.12 18.94 2.59
C SER A 97 23.33 18.16 3.65
N ALA A 98 24.03 17.34 4.44
CA ALA A 98 23.41 16.66 5.59
C ALA A 98 22.76 17.64 6.59
N LEU A 99 23.33 18.85 6.75
CA LEU A 99 22.76 19.88 7.62
C LEU A 99 21.43 20.40 7.12
N ASP A 100 21.22 20.46 5.81
CA ASP A 100 19.95 20.93 5.24
C ASP A 100 18.82 19.98 5.67
N TYR A 101 19.05 18.67 5.58
CA TYR A 101 18.10 17.65 6.04
C TYR A 101 17.86 17.69 7.56
N ILE A 102 18.93 17.85 8.36
CA ILE A 102 18.82 17.96 9.83
C ILE A 102 18.03 19.22 10.22
N ASN A 103 18.23 20.35 9.54
CA ASN A 103 17.51 21.58 9.81
C ASN A 103 16.02 21.44 9.50
N VAL A 104 15.66 20.83 8.36
CA VAL A 104 14.25 20.55 8.01
C VAL A 104 13.60 19.64 9.06
N PHE A 105 14.33 18.64 9.54
CA PHE A 105 13.85 17.76 10.60
C PHE A 105 13.64 18.50 11.92
N LYS A 106 14.59 19.36 12.32
CA LYS A 106 14.44 20.19 13.51
C LYS A 106 13.19 21.07 13.43
N ASP A 107 13.02 21.78 12.32
CA ASP A 107 11.83 22.60 12.06
C ASP A 107 10.55 21.76 12.18
N PHE A 108 10.55 20.55 11.61
CA PHE A 108 9.43 19.60 11.74
C PHE A 108 9.18 19.18 13.19
N THR A 109 10.21 18.80 13.96
CA THR A 109 10.05 18.33 15.34
C THR A 109 9.44 19.38 16.25
N GLU A 110 9.79 20.65 16.07
CA GLU A 110 9.24 21.77 16.85
C GLU A 110 7.73 21.95 16.63
N ILE A 111 7.20 21.54 15.47
CA ILE A 111 5.80 21.71 15.10
C ILE A 111 5.04 20.39 14.91
N LYS A 112 5.66 19.25 15.23
CA LYS A 112 5.13 17.91 14.96
C LYS A 112 3.72 17.71 15.49
N GLU A 113 3.45 18.12 16.73
CA GLU A 113 2.11 18.01 17.33
C GLU A 113 1.09 18.88 16.60
N PHE A 114 1.49 20.08 16.16
CA PHE A 114 0.63 20.93 15.34
C PHE A 114 0.29 20.24 14.00
N VAL A 115 1.28 19.65 13.32
CA VAL A 115 1.08 18.91 12.07
C VAL A 115 0.18 17.70 12.29
N LYS A 116 0.35 16.96 13.40
CA LYS A 116 -0.47 15.78 13.72
C LYS A 116 -1.95 16.13 13.84
N VAL A 117 -2.29 17.13 14.66
CA VAL A 117 -3.70 17.47 14.98
C VAL A 117 -4.39 18.36 13.96
N THR A 118 -3.64 19.08 13.13
CA THR A 118 -4.22 20.02 12.15
C THR A 118 -4.62 19.26 10.90
N ASP A 119 -5.89 19.31 10.51
CA ASP A 119 -6.34 18.82 9.21
C ASP A 119 -5.71 19.67 8.09
N GLU A 120 -4.91 19.07 7.20
CA GLU A 120 -4.26 19.77 6.10
C GLU A 120 -5.27 20.27 5.05
N ASP A 121 -6.49 19.74 5.05
CA ASP A 121 -7.57 20.20 4.17
C ASP A 121 -8.16 21.55 4.60
N ILE A 122 -7.69 22.17 5.69
CA ILE A 122 -7.91 23.61 5.87
C ILE A 122 -7.21 24.44 4.79
N LEU A 123 -6.16 23.90 4.16
CA LEU A 123 -5.42 24.55 3.08
C LEU A 123 -6.09 24.29 1.72
N PRO A 124 -5.97 25.21 0.75
CA PRO A 124 -6.51 25.00 -0.58
C PRO A 124 -5.80 23.83 -1.28
N SER A 125 -6.54 23.04 -2.05
CA SER A 125 -5.96 22.02 -2.93
C SER A 125 -5.11 22.66 -4.03
N TYR A 126 -4.18 21.89 -4.61
CA TYR A 126 -3.36 22.36 -5.74
C TYR A 126 -4.21 22.76 -6.95
N SER A 127 -5.37 22.12 -7.13
CA SER A 127 -6.30 22.44 -8.21
C SER A 127 -7.12 23.70 -7.93
N GLU A 128 -7.29 24.10 -6.67
CA GLU A 128 -7.82 25.42 -6.29
C GLU A 128 -6.77 26.50 -6.57
N ILE A 129 -5.53 26.27 -6.15
CA ILE A 129 -4.40 27.18 -6.34
C ILE A 129 -4.13 27.48 -7.83
N LYS A 130 -4.19 26.45 -8.69
CA LYS A 130 -3.95 26.59 -10.14
C LYS A 130 -5.13 27.20 -10.89
N ASN A 131 -6.32 27.24 -10.31
CA ASN A 131 -7.51 27.75 -10.98
C ASN A 131 -7.44 29.29 -11.04
N LYS A 132 -6.93 29.83 -12.14
CA LYS A 132 -6.89 31.27 -12.42
C LYS A 132 -8.27 31.88 -12.75
N SER A 133 -9.35 31.08 -12.78
CA SER A 133 -10.68 31.58 -13.12
C SER A 133 -11.28 32.38 -11.97
N THR A 134 -12.02 33.44 -12.31
CA THR A 134 -12.79 34.30 -11.38
C THR A 134 -13.99 33.59 -10.74
N LYS A 135 -14.22 32.31 -11.02
CA LYS A 135 -15.34 31.55 -10.49
C LYS A 135 -14.98 31.02 -9.10
N THR A 136 -15.59 31.60 -8.08
CA THR A 136 -15.54 31.06 -6.72
C THR A 136 -16.14 29.65 -6.73
N LEU A 137 -15.34 28.67 -6.33
CA LEU A 137 -15.78 27.28 -6.23
C LEU A 137 -16.76 27.11 -5.06
N THR A 138 -17.79 26.28 -5.24
CA THR A 138 -18.69 25.89 -4.15
C THR A 138 -17.96 25.01 -3.14
N GLN A 139 -18.51 24.84 -1.93
CA GLN A 139 -17.91 23.95 -0.93
C GLN A 139 -17.86 22.49 -1.39
N GLU A 140 -18.86 22.03 -2.14
CA GLU A 140 -18.87 20.69 -2.74
C GLU A 140 -17.79 20.53 -3.82
N GLU A 141 -17.61 21.53 -4.69
CA GLU A 141 -16.53 21.53 -5.70
C GLU A 141 -15.15 21.49 -5.04
N LYS A 142 -14.96 22.20 -3.91
CA LYS A 142 -13.73 22.16 -3.12
C LYS A 142 -13.52 20.80 -2.46
N LYS A 143 -14.56 20.22 -1.85
CA LYS A 143 -14.50 18.86 -1.25
C LYS A 143 -14.11 17.83 -2.31
N GLY A 144 -14.74 17.86 -3.48
CA GLY A 144 -14.42 16.94 -4.59
C GLY A 144 -12.99 17.10 -5.10
N LYS A 145 -12.47 18.33 -5.18
CA LYS A 145 -11.08 18.60 -5.57
C LYS A 145 -10.06 18.07 -4.57
N LYS A 146 -10.31 18.22 -3.27
CA LYS A 146 -9.46 17.67 -2.20
C LYS A 146 -9.49 16.15 -2.17
N MET A 147 -10.67 15.56 -2.31
CA MET A 147 -10.85 14.10 -2.44
C MET A 147 -10.04 13.55 -3.63
N GLY A 148 -10.12 14.20 -4.79
CA GLY A 148 -9.34 13.80 -5.97
C GLY A 148 -7.84 13.98 -5.80
N GLU A 149 -7.40 15.00 -5.06
CA GLU A 149 -5.98 15.20 -4.70
C GLU A 149 -5.46 14.09 -3.79
N HIS A 150 -6.19 13.76 -2.73
CA HIS A 150 -5.86 12.68 -1.81
C HIS A 150 -5.78 11.33 -2.52
N LEU A 151 -6.77 11.02 -3.36
CA LEU A 151 -6.73 9.82 -4.18
C LEU A 151 -5.52 9.79 -5.10
N ALA A 152 -5.23 10.91 -5.79
CA ALA A 152 -4.07 10.98 -6.65
C ALA A 152 -2.81 10.68 -5.83
N PHE A 153 -2.60 11.34 -4.70
CA PHE A 153 -1.43 11.04 -3.86
C PHE A 153 -1.42 9.61 -3.32
N ALA A 154 -2.57 9.01 -3.02
CA ALA A 154 -2.66 7.62 -2.58
C ALA A 154 -2.19 6.65 -3.68
N VAL A 155 -2.78 6.74 -4.88
CA VAL A 155 -2.40 5.91 -6.03
C VAL A 155 -0.94 6.14 -6.38
N LEU A 156 -0.50 7.39 -6.42
CA LEU A 156 0.87 7.76 -6.75
C LEU A 156 1.90 7.22 -5.76
N SER A 157 1.61 7.31 -4.47
CA SER A 157 2.52 6.82 -3.42
C SER A 157 2.52 5.30 -3.36
N MET A 158 1.40 4.63 -3.64
CA MET A 158 1.37 3.16 -3.71
C MET A 158 2.30 2.60 -4.79
N LEU A 159 2.52 3.37 -5.86
CA LEU A 159 3.36 2.96 -6.98
C LEU A 159 4.86 3.32 -6.79
N SER A 160 5.24 4.01 -5.71
CA SER A 160 6.65 4.28 -5.38
C SER A 160 7.24 3.22 -4.43
N ARG A 161 8.57 3.07 -4.44
CA ARG A 161 9.26 2.11 -3.56
C ARG A 161 9.33 2.63 -2.12
N ASP A 162 9.33 1.69 -1.16
CA ASP A 162 9.61 1.77 0.28
C ASP A 162 8.95 2.90 1.11
N ALA A 163 9.13 4.18 0.79
CA ALA A 163 8.47 5.30 1.49
C ALA A 163 6.98 5.49 1.13
N GLY A 164 6.55 4.97 -0.03
CA GLY A 164 5.25 5.27 -0.62
C GLY A 164 4.02 4.68 0.08
N ARG A 165 4.17 3.57 0.80
CA ARG A 165 3.01 2.77 1.25
C ARG A 165 2.30 3.34 2.47
N GLU A 166 3.04 3.83 3.46
CA GLU A 166 2.44 4.51 4.63
C GLU A 166 1.77 5.83 4.21
N ILE A 167 2.41 6.56 3.28
CA ILE A 167 1.84 7.75 2.67
C ILE A 167 0.56 7.40 1.89
N ALA A 168 0.58 6.31 1.12
CA ALA A 168 -0.60 5.86 0.38
C ALA A 168 -1.76 5.51 1.30
N LEU A 169 -1.48 4.80 2.40
CA LEU A 169 -2.47 4.48 3.43
C LEU A 169 -3.04 5.75 4.07
N TYR A 170 -2.18 6.69 4.46
CA TYR A 170 -2.62 7.98 4.97
C TYR A 170 -3.55 8.69 3.98
N GLU A 171 -3.09 8.88 2.74
CA GLU A 171 -3.82 9.64 1.72
C GLU A 171 -5.16 8.99 1.38
N ILE A 172 -5.24 7.64 1.32
CA ILE A 172 -6.51 6.96 1.03
C ILE A 172 -7.52 7.08 2.18
N THR A 173 -7.06 7.16 3.44
CA THR A 173 -7.98 7.36 4.59
C THR A 173 -8.57 8.77 4.66
N LYS A 174 -7.95 9.75 3.99
CA LYS A 174 -8.51 11.11 3.84
C LYS A 174 -9.57 11.20 2.75
N VAL A 175 -9.67 10.18 1.89
CA VAL A 175 -10.73 10.09 0.88
C VAL A 175 -12.02 9.61 1.57
N ASP A 176 -13.00 10.50 1.69
CA ASP A 176 -14.37 10.15 2.12
C ASP A 176 -15.12 9.42 0.99
N ILE A 177 -14.64 8.20 0.69
CA ILE A 177 -15.15 7.35 -0.39
C ILE A 177 -16.65 7.11 -0.19
N GLU A 178 -17.10 6.87 1.05
CA GLU A 178 -18.49 6.49 1.31
C GLU A 178 -19.48 7.62 1.01
N SER A 179 -19.08 8.89 1.09
CA SER A 179 -19.93 10.02 0.69
C SER A 179 -20.14 10.14 -0.82
N ALA A 180 -19.29 9.52 -1.64
CA ALA A 180 -19.46 9.53 -3.09
C ALA A 180 -20.64 8.63 -3.51
N PRO A 181 -21.44 9.03 -4.51
CA PRO A 181 -22.43 8.14 -5.13
C PRO A 181 -21.77 6.86 -5.63
N GLU A 182 -22.51 5.75 -5.63
CA GLU A 182 -22.00 4.51 -6.23
C GLU A 182 -21.75 4.70 -7.73
N SER A 183 -20.52 4.43 -8.16
CA SER A 183 -20.06 4.56 -9.54
C SER A 183 -18.86 3.65 -9.79
N GLU A 184 -18.46 3.56 -11.06
CA GLU A 184 -17.25 2.89 -11.49
C GLU A 184 -16.02 3.43 -10.73
N GLU A 185 -15.98 4.74 -10.47
CA GLU A 185 -14.85 5.39 -9.79
C GLU A 185 -14.81 4.97 -8.33
N LYS A 186 -15.97 4.95 -7.67
CA LYS A 186 -16.08 4.52 -6.27
C LYS A 186 -15.60 3.07 -6.12
N CYS A 187 -15.94 2.20 -7.06
CA CYS A 187 -15.44 0.83 -7.08
C CYS A 187 -13.92 0.79 -7.20
N LEU A 188 -13.36 1.55 -8.14
CA LEU A 188 -11.91 1.64 -8.30
C LEU A 188 -11.22 2.15 -7.01
N PHE A 189 -11.81 3.12 -6.31
CA PHE A 189 -11.25 3.66 -5.07
C PHE A 189 -11.28 2.63 -3.94
N ARG A 190 -12.39 1.91 -3.76
CA ARG A 190 -12.48 0.79 -2.81
C ARG A 190 -11.52 -0.33 -3.14
N LEU A 191 -11.28 -0.63 -4.43
CA LEU A 191 -10.27 -1.61 -4.84
C LEU A 191 -8.86 -1.16 -4.45
N PHE A 192 -8.48 0.09 -4.73
CA PHE A 192 -7.18 0.64 -4.32
C PHE A 192 -7.01 0.68 -2.81
N ARG A 193 -8.04 1.11 -2.07
CA ARG A 193 -8.04 1.10 -0.60
C ARG A 193 -7.91 -0.32 -0.05
N GLY A 194 -8.65 -1.27 -0.62
CA GLY A 194 -8.56 -2.68 -0.26
C GLY A 194 -7.16 -3.26 -0.47
N MET A 195 -6.48 -2.95 -1.57
CA MET A 195 -5.10 -3.40 -1.78
C MET A 195 -4.13 -2.87 -0.69
N LEU A 196 -4.30 -1.62 -0.25
CA LEU A 196 -3.50 -1.03 0.83
C LEU A 196 -3.81 -1.65 2.21
N PHE A 197 -5.08 -1.98 2.46
CA PHE A 197 -5.49 -2.68 3.69
C PHE A 197 -4.96 -4.11 3.73
N LEU A 198 -5.07 -4.86 2.63
CA LEU A 198 -4.49 -6.20 2.51
C LEU A 198 -2.96 -6.17 2.74
N GLU A 199 -2.27 -5.17 2.20
CA GLU A 199 -0.84 -4.98 2.49
C GLU A 199 -0.51 -4.84 3.96
N LYS A 200 -1.37 -4.15 4.70
CA LYS A 200 -1.23 -3.95 6.14
C LYS A 200 -1.79 -5.10 6.97
N GLY A 201 -2.31 -6.15 6.34
CA GLY A 201 -2.93 -7.27 7.04
C GLY A 201 -4.34 -6.96 7.58
N MET A 202 -4.94 -5.83 7.18
CA MET A 202 -6.29 -5.42 7.55
C MET A 202 -7.32 -6.11 6.63
N VAL A 203 -7.41 -7.42 6.77
CA VAL A 203 -8.17 -8.32 5.88
C VAL A 203 -9.68 -8.19 6.02
N TYR A 204 -10.20 -7.82 7.21
CA TYR A 204 -11.63 -7.62 7.39
C TYR A 204 -12.12 -6.30 6.76
N LEU A 205 -11.33 -5.23 6.85
CA LEU A 205 -11.58 -3.96 6.16
C LEU A 205 -11.52 -4.14 4.63
N THR A 206 -10.58 -4.94 4.15
CA THR A 206 -10.50 -5.29 2.72
C THR A 206 -11.73 -6.08 2.28
N GLU A 207 -12.12 -7.12 3.02
CA GLU A 207 -13.30 -7.93 2.71
C GLU A 207 -14.58 -7.07 2.66
N GLU A 208 -14.75 -6.11 3.58
CA GLU A 208 -15.88 -5.18 3.61
C GLU A 208 -15.98 -4.37 2.31
N ASP A 209 -14.88 -3.76 1.87
CA ASP A 209 -14.83 -2.95 0.65
C ASP A 209 -15.06 -3.77 -0.61
N LEU A 210 -14.37 -4.91 -0.74
CA LEU A 210 -14.50 -5.76 -1.91
C LEU A 210 -15.88 -6.39 -2.00
N THR A 211 -16.51 -6.71 -0.86
CA THR A 211 -17.89 -7.21 -0.84
C THR A 211 -18.88 -6.16 -1.32
N LYS A 212 -18.74 -4.90 -0.88
CA LYS A 212 -19.57 -3.80 -1.39
C LYS A 212 -19.42 -3.64 -2.90
N ASN A 213 -18.18 -3.68 -3.40
CA ASN A 213 -17.90 -3.58 -4.84
C ASN A 213 -18.49 -4.75 -5.63
N ILE A 214 -18.26 -5.99 -5.21
CA ILE A 214 -18.78 -7.18 -5.90
C ILE A 214 -20.30 -7.10 -5.99
N ASN A 215 -20.97 -6.82 -4.87
CA ASN A 215 -22.42 -6.68 -4.84
C ASN A 215 -22.91 -5.57 -5.77
N TRP A 216 -22.24 -4.43 -5.82
CA TRP A 216 -22.63 -3.35 -6.72
C TRP A 216 -22.40 -3.71 -8.19
N ILE A 217 -21.23 -4.25 -8.53
CA ILE A 217 -20.88 -4.65 -9.90
C ILE A 217 -21.85 -5.71 -10.43
N GLU A 218 -22.19 -6.71 -9.62
CA GLU A 218 -23.15 -7.77 -9.99
C GLU A 218 -24.55 -7.22 -10.25
N ASN A 219 -25.00 -6.27 -9.42
CA ASN A 219 -26.36 -5.72 -9.51
C ASN A 219 -26.51 -4.59 -10.56
N ASN A 220 -25.41 -4.09 -11.14
CA ASN A 220 -25.43 -3.03 -12.13
C ASN A 220 -24.86 -3.53 -13.47
N ASN A 221 -25.76 -3.99 -14.35
CA ASN A 221 -25.36 -4.65 -15.60
C ASN A 221 -24.84 -3.72 -16.69
N ASP A 222 -25.21 -2.44 -16.65
CA ASP A 222 -24.86 -1.45 -17.67
C ASP A 222 -23.59 -0.65 -17.33
N THR A 223 -22.95 -0.97 -16.20
CA THR A 223 -21.71 -0.33 -15.72
C THR A 223 -20.55 -0.54 -16.70
N ASP A 224 -19.82 0.54 -17.00
CA ASP A 224 -18.76 0.54 -18.01
C ASP A 224 -17.39 0.93 -17.45
N PHE A 225 -16.61 -0.09 -17.09
CA PHE A 225 -15.23 0.08 -16.65
C PHE A 225 -14.25 0.33 -17.81
N SER A 226 -14.67 0.26 -19.07
CA SER A 226 -13.77 0.28 -20.23
C SER A 226 -12.92 1.55 -20.31
N ASN A 227 -13.43 2.68 -19.80
CA ASN A 227 -12.67 3.92 -19.71
C ASN A 227 -11.46 3.80 -18.80
N TYR A 228 -11.54 3.11 -17.65
CA TYR A 228 -10.34 2.85 -16.84
C TYR A 228 -9.37 1.99 -17.59
N TYR A 229 -9.84 0.96 -18.28
CA TYR A 229 -8.92 0.16 -19.05
C TYR A 229 -8.32 0.94 -20.25
N LEU A 230 -9.02 1.93 -20.79
CA LEU A 230 -8.45 2.84 -21.78
C LEU A 230 -7.40 3.78 -21.16
N TYR A 231 -7.69 4.36 -19.99
CA TYR A 231 -6.78 5.27 -19.29
C TYR A 231 -5.54 4.55 -18.73
N LEU A 232 -5.71 3.31 -18.28
CA LEU A 232 -4.65 2.48 -17.72
C LEU A 232 -3.96 1.60 -18.78
N TYR A 233 -4.57 1.29 -19.92
CA TYR A 233 -3.97 0.34 -20.88
C TYR A 233 -3.80 0.87 -22.30
N GLY A 234 -4.20 2.11 -22.57
CA GLY A 234 -4.14 2.73 -23.90
C GLY A 234 -4.92 1.95 -24.97
N LYS A 235 -5.68 0.92 -24.56
CA LYS A 235 -6.38 -0.04 -25.40
C LYS A 235 -7.85 -0.05 -25.02
N ARG A 236 -8.70 -0.05 -26.04
CA ARG A 236 -10.14 -0.18 -25.84
C ARG A 236 -10.47 -1.63 -25.53
N CYS A 237 -11.06 -1.85 -24.37
CA CYS A 237 -11.74 -3.07 -23.97
C CYS A 237 -13.25 -2.88 -24.19
N THR A 238 -14.01 -3.94 -24.48
CA THR A 238 -15.48 -3.80 -24.49
C THR A 238 -15.99 -3.66 -23.05
N PRO A 239 -17.11 -2.94 -22.82
CA PRO A 239 -17.67 -2.79 -21.47
C PRO A 239 -17.90 -4.12 -20.76
N ALA A 240 -18.41 -5.13 -21.48
CA ALA A 240 -18.64 -6.47 -20.95
C ALA A 240 -17.34 -7.16 -20.48
N VAL A 241 -16.26 -7.04 -21.26
CA VAL A 241 -14.96 -7.62 -20.89
C VAL A 241 -14.35 -6.84 -19.72
N ALA A 242 -14.42 -5.51 -19.75
CA ALA A 242 -13.92 -4.65 -18.67
C ALA A 242 -14.61 -4.96 -17.34
N LYS A 243 -15.93 -5.12 -17.35
CA LYS A 243 -16.70 -5.52 -16.17
C LYS A 243 -16.24 -6.89 -15.63
N LYS A 244 -16.12 -7.91 -16.49
CA LYS A 244 -15.70 -9.25 -16.07
C LYS A 244 -14.30 -9.25 -15.46
N ILE A 245 -13.34 -8.56 -16.09
CA ILE A 245 -11.97 -8.45 -15.55
C ILE A 245 -11.97 -7.70 -14.22
N THR A 246 -12.74 -6.61 -14.10
CA THR A 246 -12.87 -5.90 -12.82
C THR A 246 -13.43 -6.83 -11.76
N LEU A 247 -14.51 -7.56 -12.06
CA LEU A 247 -15.13 -8.48 -11.11
C LEU A 247 -14.19 -9.63 -10.70
N SER A 248 -13.44 -10.20 -11.65
CA SER A 248 -12.47 -11.26 -11.34
C SER A 248 -11.37 -10.79 -10.40
N MET A 249 -10.87 -9.57 -10.57
CA MET A 249 -9.89 -8.99 -9.64
C MET A 249 -10.45 -8.84 -8.23
N HIS A 250 -11.71 -8.42 -8.09
CA HIS A 250 -12.35 -8.30 -6.77
C HIS A 250 -12.53 -9.65 -6.09
N TYR A 251 -12.98 -10.68 -6.82
CA TYR A 251 -13.06 -12.03 -6.27
C TYR A 251 -11.68 -12.54 -5.85
N LEU A 252 -10.66 -12.34 -6.68
CA LEU A 252 -9.31 -12.78 -6.34
C LEU A 252 -8.84 -12.15 -5.01
N PHE A 253 -8.89 -10.83 -4.88
CA PHE A 253 -8.45 -10.14 -3.67
C PHE A 253 -9.27 -10.52 -2.44
N ARG A 254 -10.60 -10.61 -2.56
CA ARG A 254 -11.45 -11.04 -1.44
C ARG A 254 -11.20 -12.50 -1.06
N GLY A 255 -10.95 -13.36 -2.03
CA GLY A 255 -10.57 -14.75 -1.81
C GLY A 255 -9.25 -14.87 -1.06
N ILE A 256 -8.29 -13.98 -1.34
CA ILE A 256 -7.02 -13.86 -0.61
C ILE A 256 -7.25 -13.42 0.84
N ASP A 257 -8.07 -12.38 1.07
CA ASP A 257 -8.39 -11.93 2.44
C ASP A 257 -9.00 -13.08 3.25
N ARG A 258 -9.99 -13.75 2.68
CA ARG A 258 -10.68 -14.89 3.31
C ARG A 258 -9.76 -16.08 3.55
N LEU A 259 -8.77 -16.28 2.68
CA LEU A 259 -7.72 -17.28 2.89
C LEU A 259 -6.86 -16.94 4.12
N ILE A 260 -6.51 -15.67 4.31
CA ILE A 260 -5.72 -15.19 5.45
C ILE A 260 -6.53 -15.28 6.74
N ILE A 261 -7.80 -14.88 6.71
CA ILE A 261 -8.73 -14.98 7.84
C ILE A 261 -8.88 -16.44 8.32
N GLY A 262 -8.91 -17.39 7.38
CA GLY A 262 -8.84 -18.82 7.68
C GLY A 262 -10.19 -19.52 7.73
N ASP A 263 -10.32 -20.50 8.63
CA ASP A 263 -11.37 -21.52 8.58
C ASP A 263 -12.80 -20.93 8.62
N GLU A 264 -13.03 -19.78 9.27
CA GLU A 264 -14.35 -19.12 9.30
C GLU A 264 -14.81 -18.57 7.93
N LYS A 265 -13.87 -18.30 7.01
CA LYS A 265 -14.15 -17.76 5.67
C LYS A 265 -13.77 -18.70 4.54
N GLU A 266 -13.31 -19.92 4.85
CA GLU A 266 -12.80 -20.88 3.87
C GLU A 266 -13.81 -21.16 2.74
N LYS A 267 -15.09 -21.36 3.06
CA LYS A 267 -16.12 -21.59 2.03
C LYS A 267 -16.22 -20.40 1.06
N GLY A 268 -16.25 -19.18 1.58
CA GLY A 268 -16.31 -17.97 0.76
C GLY A 268 -15.04 -17.74 -0.06
N CYS A 269 -13.87 -18.12 0.47
CA CYS A 269 -12.60 -18.12 -0.26
C CYS A 269 -12.67 -19.02 -1.49
N LEU A 270 -13.19 -20.25 -1.35
CA LEU A 270 -13.32 -21.20 -2.45
C LEU A 270 -14.31 -20.71 -3.52
N GLU A 271 -15.44 -20.13 -3.11
CA GLU A 271 -16.42 -19.54 -4.02
C GLU A 271 -15.81 -18.38 -4.83
N ASP A 272 -15.05 -17.51 -4.18
CA ASP A 272 -14.37 -16.39 -4.83
C ASP A 272 -13.28 -16.86 -5.82
N PHE A 273 -12.45 -17.83 -5.41
CA PHE A 273 -11.43 -18.40 -6.30
C PHE A 273 -12.04 -19.14 -7.49
N GLN A 274 -13.16 -19.84 -7.31
CA GLN A 274 -13.87 -20.44 -8.44
C GLN A 274 -14.39 -19.37 -9.40
N ALA A 275 -15.03 -18.32 -8.88
CA ALA A 275 -15.58 -17.24 -9.71
C ALA A 275 -14.48 -16.48 -10.47
N PHE A 276 -13.32 -16.27 -9.85
CA PHE A 276 -12.12 -15.76 -10.52
C PHE A 276 -11.69 -16.68 -11.68
N LEU A 277 -11.49 -17.97 -11.41
CA LEU A 277 -11.03 -18.93 -12.42
C LEU A 277 -12.02 -19.08 -13.58
N ASP A 278 -13.33 -19.09 -13.31
CA ASP A 278 -14.37 -19.17 -14.33
C ASP A 278 -14.25 -18.03 -15.35
N ILE A 279 -14.02 -16.80 -14.86
CA ILE A 279 -13.81 -15.62 -15.71
C ILE A 279 -12.49 -15.73 -16.49
N MET A 280 -11.39 -16.10 -15.83
CA MET A 280 -10.09 -16.21 -16.51
C MET A 280 -10.10 -17.30 -17.58
N ASN A 281 -10.78 -18.42 -17.32
CA ASN A 281 -10.95 -19.52 -18.27
C ASN A 281 -11.81 -19.11 -19.47
N GLU A 282 -12.86 -18.31 -19.26
CA GLU A 282 -13.66 -17.75 -20.37
C GLU A 282 -12.79 -16.94 -21.34
N PHE A 283 -11.80 -16.21 -20.81
CA PHE A 283 -10.84 -15.44 -21.60
C PHE A 283 -9.65 -16.26 -22.11
N GLY A 284 -9.56 -17.55 -21.77
CA GLY A 284 -8.42 -18.41 -22.11
C GLY A 284 -7.10 -17.94 -21.47
N VAL A 285 -7.17 -17.22 -20.35
CA VAL A 285 -5.98 -16.70 -19.66
C VAL A 285 -5.47 -17.74 -18.68
N GLN A 286 -4.25 -18.22 -18.93
CA GLN A 286 -3.51 -19.07 -18.01
C GLN A 286 -2.19 -18.38 -17.66
N THR A 287 -2.11 -17.90 -16.43
CA THR A 287 -0.92 -17.36 -15.78
C THR A 287 -0.55 -18.22 -14.59
N GLU A 288 0.63 -18.02 -14.05
CA GLU A 288 1.05 -18.65 -12.79
C GLU A 288 0.11 -18.34 -11.63
N LEU A 289 -0.47 -17.13 -11.60
CA LEU A 289 -1.50 -16.75 -10.62
C LEU A 289 -2.74 -17.63 -10.77
N THR A 290 -3.24 -17.81 -12.00
CA THR A 290 -4.38 -18.72 -12.23
C THR A 290 -4.03 -20.16 -11.89
N LEU A 291 -2.81 -20.62 -12.16
CA LEU A 291 -2.35 -21.97 -11.81
C LEU A 291 -2.20 -22.16 -10.29
N ALA A 292 -1.78 -21.13 -9.57
CA ALA A 292 -1.67 -21.15 -8.11
C ALA A 292 -3.06 -21.24 -7.46
N VAL A 293 -4.02 -20.43 -7.92
CA VAL A 293 -5.41 -20.46 -7.45
C VAL A 293 -6.08 -21.79 -7.82
N GLU A 294 -5.90 -22.26 -9.06
CA GLU A 294 -6.40 -23.55 -9.53
C GLU A 294 -5.86 -24.71 -8.70
N THR A 295 -4.56 -24.71 -8.40
CA THR A 295 -3.93 -25.70 -7.53
C THR A 295 -4.59 -25.71 -6.15
N TYR A 296 -4.78 -24.54 -5.53
CA TYR A 296 -5.40 -24.44 -4.21
C TYR A 296 -6.82 -25.02 -4.20
N LEU A 297 -7.62 -24.67 -5.21
CA LEU A 297 -9.01 -25.12 -5.33
C LEU A 297 -9.11 -26.64 -5.50
N HIS A 298 -8.30 -27.23 -6.40
CA HIS A 298 -8.25 -28.69 -6.58
C HIS A 298 -7.83 -29.42 -5.31
N LEU A 299 -6.86 -28.88 -4.57
CA LEU A 299 -6.42 -29.46 -3.30
C LEU A 299 -7.52 -29.47 -2.25
N LYS A 300 -8.27 -28.38 -2.13
CA LYS A 300 -9.39 -28.26 -1.20
C LYS A 300 -10.57 -29.14 -1.56
N ASN A 301 -10.74 -29.40 -2.87
CA ASN A 301 -11.73 -30.34 -3.39
C ASN A 301 -11.24 -31.80 -3.42
N GLU A 302 -10.05 -32.09 -2.88
CA GLU A 302 -9.40 -33.41 -2.87
C GLU A 302 -9.10 -34.01 -4.27
N ASP A 303 -9.05 -33.17 -5.31
CA ASP A 303 -8.69 -33.57 -6.68
C ASP A 303 -7.17 -33.53 -6.88
N SER A 304 -6.50 -34.53 -6.30
CA SER A 304 -5.02 -34.60 -6.27
C SER A 304 -4.41 -34.69 -7.68
N GLU A 305 -5.08 -35.35 -8.63
CA GLU A 305 -4.60 -35.45 -10.00
C GLU A 305 -4.57 -34.07 -10.70
N LYS A 306 -5.65 -33.29 -10.60
CA LYS A 306 -5.69 -31.95 -11.19
C LYS A 306 -4.78 -30.96 -10.46
N ALA A 307 -4.63 -31.09 -9.15
CA ALA A 307 -3.65 -30.31 -8.39
C ALA A 307 -2.21 -30.56 -8.86
N ILE A 308 -1.83 -31.83 -9.07
CA ILE A 308 -0.50 -32.20 -9.61
C ILE A 308 -0.30 -31.62 -11.01
N VAL A 309 -1.30 -31.70 -11.89
CA VAL A 309 -1.21 -31.12 -13.24
C VAL A 309 -0.94 -29.61 -13.18
N SER A 310 -1.65 -28.91 -12.31
CA SER A 310 -1.50 -27.45 -12.13
C SER A 310 -0.13 -27.08 -11.57
N LEU A 311 0.35 -27.81 -10.57
CA LEU A 311 1.69 -27.66 -9.99
C LEU A 311 2.81 -27.91 -11.01
N LEU A 312 2.68 -28.94 -11.84
CA LEU A 312 3.67 -29.26 -12.87
C LEU A 312 3.74 -28.17 -13.95
N LYS A 313 2.61 -27.54 -14.29
CA LYS A 313 2.59 -26.35 -15.16
C LYS A 313 3.25 -25.15 -14.48
N LEU A 314 2.89 -24.88 -13.22
CA LEU A 314 3.44 -23.78 -12.43
C LEU A 314 4.97 -23.88 -12.33
N LYS A 315 5.51 -25.10 -12.13
CA LYS A 315 6.95 -25.38 -12.08
C LYS A 315 7.72 -24.94 -13.34
N GLN A 316 7.08 -24.93 -14.51
CA GLN A 316 7.71 -24.49 -15.76
C GLN A 316 7.89 -22.98 -15.86
N SER A 317 7.33 -22.21 -14.92
CA SER A 317 7.48 -20.75 -14.91
C SER A 317 8.96 -20.36 -14.74
N ASN A 318 9.36 -19.35 -15.52
CA ASN A 318 10.67 -18.70 -15.41
C ASN A 318 10.74 -17.72 -14.23
N MET A 319 9.60 -17.41 -13.60
CA MET A 319 9.54 -16.54 -12.42
C MET A 319 9.86 -17.29 -11.12
N LEU A 320 9.89 -18.63 -11.16
CA LEU A 320 10.18 -19.44 -9.97
C LEU A 320 11.67 -19.69 -9.81
N SER A 321 12.17 -19.43 -8.61
CA SER A 321 13.50 -19.84 -8.16
C SER A 321 13.62 -21.36 -8.08
N ASP A 322 14.86 -21.87 -8.11
CA ASP A 322 15.11 -23.32 -7.94
C ASP A 322 14.58 -23.85 -6.60
N LYS A 323 14.58 -23.00 -5.56
CA LYS A 323 14.00 -23.34 -4.26
C LYS A 323 12.50 -23.56 -4.35
N GLU A 324 11.78 -22.70 -5.05
CA GLU A 324 10.33 -22.82 -5.26
C GLU A 324 9.99 -24.01 -6.14
N LYS A 325 10.77 -24.24 -7.20
CA LYS A 325 10.60 -25.43 -8.06
C LYS A 325 10.80 -26.73 -7.27
N LYS A 326 11.76 -26.76 -6.33
CA LYS A 326 11.96 -27.89 -5.41
C LYS A 326 10.79 -28.06 -4.44
N SER A 327 10.27 -26.96 -3.90
CA SER A 327 9.06 -26.98 -3.07
C SER A 327 7.84 -27.54 -3.80
N ILE A 328 7.69 -27.23 -5.09
CA ILE A 328 6.67 -27.84 -5.95
C ILE A 328 6.92 -29.35 -6.13
N ASP A 329 8.16 -29.79 -6.31
CA ASP A 329 8.48 -31.22 -6.41
C ASP A 329 8.11 -31.99 -5.14
N GLU A 330 8.41 -31.43 -3.98
CA GLU A 330 8.04 -32.00 -2.68
C GLU A 330 6.51 -32.12 -2.55
N ALA A 331 5.77 -31.08 -2.96
CA ALA A 331 4.30 -31.11 -2.99
C ALA A 331 3.75 -32.17 -3.96
N VAL A 332 4.33 -32.29 -5.16
CA VAL A 332 3.90 -33.30 -6.15
C VAL A 332 4.14 -34.72 -5.66
N VAL A 333 5.28 -34.99 -5.02
CA VAL A 333 5.56 -36.31 -4.42
C VAL A 333 4.53 -36.61 -3.32
N TYR A 334 4.31 -35.66 -2.43
CA TYR A 334 3.33 -35.81 -1.35
C TYR A 334 1.91 -36.13 -1.87
N LEU A 335 1.46 -35.44 -2.92
CA LEU A 335 0.12 -35.63 -3.48
C LEU A 335 -0.07 -36.97 -4.19
N LYS A 336 1.00 -37.57 -4.74
CA LYS A 336 0.93 -38.91 -5.37
C LYS A 336 0.72 -40.02 -4.35
N ASP A 337 1.25 -39.83 -3.14
CA ASP A 337 1.22 -40.84 -2.08
C ASP A 337 0.05 -40.63 -1.10
N ARG A 338 -0.81 -39.63 -1.35
CA ARG A 338 -1.94 -39.28 -0.48
C ARG A 338 -3.13 -40.21 -0.70
N GLU A 339 -3.63 -40.80 0.38
CA GLU A 339 -4.93 -41.49 0.38
C GLU A 339 -6.10 -40.47 0.49
N THR A 340 -7.11 -40.64 -0.37
CA THR A 340 -8.36 -39.85 -0.37
C THR A 340 -9.06 -39.92 0.99
N GLY A 341 -9.55 -38.79 1.52
CA GLY A 341 -10.25 -38.74 2.82
C GLY A 341 -9.36 -38.74 4.06
N LYS A 342 -8.03 -38.85 3.95
CA LYS A 342 -7.12 -38.47 5.05
C LYS A 342 -7.04 -36.94 5.13
N VAL A 343 -7.36 -36.40 6.31
CA VAL A 343 -7.25 -34.97 6.65
C VAL A 343 -5.87 -34.48 6.21
N LEU A 344 -5.83 -33.43 5.38
CA LEU A 344 -4.61 -32.65 5.09
C LEU A 344 -3.83 -32.51 6.40
N ASN A 345 -2.57 -32.96 6.49
CA ASN A 345 -1.81 -32.85 7.73
C ASN A 345 -1.70 -31.36 8.06
N THR A 346 -2.49 -30.94 9.04
CA THR A 346 -3.28 -29.69 8.99
C THR A 346 -2.47 -28.42 9.13
N VAL A 347 -1.18 -28.54 9.42
CA VAL A 347 -0.27 -27.42 9.62
C VAL A 347 0.72 -27.32 8.47
N TYR A 348 1.30 -28.43 8.00
CA TYR A 348 2.34 -28.36 6.98
C TYR A 348 1.75 -28.09 5.59
N ASP A 349 0.66 -28.77 5.23
CA ASP A 349 0.05 -28.65 3.90
C ASP A 349 -0.69 -27.32 3.73
N LYS A 350 -1.48 -26.92 4.75
CA LYS A 350 -2.21 -25.64 4.74
C LYS A 350 -1.22 -24.47 4.70
N TYR A 351 -0.20 -24.47 5.57
CA TYR A 351 0.75 -23.37 5.69
C TYR A 351 1.73 -23.29 4.52
N PHE A 352 2.23 -24.41 4.01
CA PHE A 352 3.19 -24.41 2.90
C PHE A 352 2.53 -24.01 1.58
N LEU A 353 1.33 -24.52 1.29
CA LEU A 353 0.63 -24.24 0.04
C LEU A 353 -0.09 -22.89 0.08
N SER A 354 -0.68 -22.49 1.22
CA SER A 354 -1.15 -21.11 1.40
C SER A 354 0.02 -20.14 1.29
N LYS A 355 1.20 -20.47 1.82
CA LYS A 355 2.39 -19.64 1.65
C LYS A 355 2.89 -19.60 0.21
N ILE A 356 2.80 -20.68 -0.57
CA ILE A 356 3.14 -20.63 -2.01
C ILE A 356 2.15 -19.75 -2.75
N VAL A 357 0.84 -19.91 -2.53
CA VAL A 357 -0.21 -19.11 -3.19
C VAL A 357 -0.14 -17.66 -2.73
N MET A 358 -0.10 -17.40 -1.43
CA MET A 358 0.06 -16.07 -0.82
C MET A 358 1.35 -15.43 -1.26
N LYS A 359 2.50 -16.10 -1.15
CA LYS A 359 3.78 -15.54 -1.60
C LYS A 359 3.76 -15.30 -3.10
N TYR A 360 3.18 -16.19 -3.90
CA TYR A 360 3.18 -16.00 -5.35
C TYR A 360 2.26 -14.85 -5.77
N THR A 361 1.04 -14.82 -5.24
CA THR A 361 0.09 -13.72 -5.43
C THR A 361 0.67 -12.41 -4.91
N TRP A 362 1.22 -12.40 -3.70
CA TRP A 362 1.81 -11.22 -3.08
C TRP A 362 3.08 -10.76 -3.78
N ASN A 363 3.99 -11.66 -4.14
CA ASN A 363 5.19 -11.35 -4.94
C ASN A 363 4.79 -10.90 -6.34
N THR A 364 3.79 -11.49 -6.97
CA THR A 364 3.31 -11.02 -8.27
C THR A 364 2.78 -9.59 -8.15
N VAL A 365 1.98 -9.28 -7.12
CA VAL A 365 1.42 -7.94 -6.86
C VAL A 365 2.48 -6.92 -6.41
N SER A 366 3.46 -7.33 -5.59
CA SER A 366 4.48 -6.46 -5.00
C SER A 366 5.76 -6.31 -5.84
N GLU A 367 6.09 -7.30 -6.67
CA GLU A 367 7.20 -7.28 -7.64
C GLU A 367 6.74 -6.88 -9.05
N LEU A 368 5.43 -6.68 -9.25
CA LEU A 368 4.91 -6.01 -10.43
C LEU A 368 5.60 -4.64 -10.51
N ASP A 369 6.49 -4.49 -11.49
CA ASP A 369 7.13 -3.21 -11.80
C ASP A 369 6.02 -2.30 -12.35
N TRP A 370 5.30 -1.64 -11.44
CA TRP A 370 4.14 -0.82 -11.77
C TRP A 370 4.49 0.32 -12.73
N ARG A 371 5.76 0.76 -12.75
CA ARG A 371 6.28 1.71 -13.72
C ARG A 371 6.39 1.07 -15.10
N ARG A 372 6.97 -0.14 -15.21
CA ARG A 372 7.02 -0.90 -16.46
C ARG A 372 5.65 -1.36 -16.93
N PHE A 373 4.81 -1.86 -16.03
CA PHE A 373 3.41 -2.16 -16.28
C PHE A 373 2.73 -0.91 -16.83
N ALA A 374 2.82 0.25 -16.15
CA ALA A 374 2.23 1.49 -16.68
C ALA A 374 2.80 1.87 -18.06
N LYS A 375 4.09 1.64 -18.34
CA LYS A 375 4.66 1.92 -19.67
C LYS A 375 4.20 0.93 -20.75
N GLU A 376 4.23 -0.37 -20.47
CA GLU A 376 3.83 -1.45 -21.39
C GLU A 376 2.33 -1.41 -21.68
N GLN A 377 1.58 -0.83 -20.76
CA GLN A 377 0.16 -0.54 -20.87
C GLN A 377 -0.11 0.90 -21.39
N GLY A 378 0.89 1.61 -21.90
CA GLY A 378 0.67 2.84 -22.69
C GLY A 378 0.26 4.08 -21.91
N PHE A 379 0.56 4.17 -20.61
CA PHE A 379 0.33 5.38 -19.82
C PHE A 379 1.30 6.50 -20.23
N GLU A 380 0.82 7.52 -20.93
CA GLU A 380 1.60 8.73 -21.24
C GLU A 380 1.80 9.62 -19.99
N ASN A 381 3.00 10.19 -19.81
CA ASN A 381 3.44 11.00 -18.65
C ASN A 381 3.67 10.25 -17.32
N ALA A 382 3.62 8.91 -17.30
CA ALA A 382 3.94 8.12 -16.12
C ALA A 382 5.32 8.50 -15.53
N ASP A 383 6.33 8.73 -16.38
CA ASP A 383 7.69 9.10 -15.95
C ASP A 383 7.74 10.39 -15.12
N ALA A 384 7.11 11.47 -15.59
CA ALA A 384 7.15 12.76 -14.88
C ALA A 384 6.45 12.73 -13.51
N VAL A 385 5.46 11.86 -13.38
CA VAL A 385 4.73 11.63 -12.14
C VAL A 385 5.59 10.81 -11.19
N PHE A 386 6.13 9.66 -11.65
CA PHE A 386 7.05 8.84 -10.88
C PHE A 386 8.30 9.63 -10.43
N ASP A 387 8.87 10.48 -11.29
CA ASP A 387 10.08 11.24 -10.98
C ASP A 387 9.86 12.25 -9.85
N LYS A 388 8.68 12.90 -9.79
CA LYS A 388 8.35 13.82 -8.69
C LYS A 388 8.11 13.09 -7.38
N ILE A 389 7.48 11.91 -7.43
CA ILE A 389 7.22 11.11 -6.23
C ILE A 389 8.53 10.55 -5.70
N ASN A 390 9.38 10.02 -6.58
CA ASN A 390 10.71 9.57 -6.21
C ASN A 390 11.53 10.73 -5.64
N THR A 391 11.44 11.94 -6.18
CA THR A 391 12.13 13.12 -5.60
C THR A 391 11.70 13.39 -4.15
N VAL A 392 10.39 13.35 -3.85
CA VAL A 392 9.91 13.59 -2.48
C VAL A 392 10.19 12.40 -1.57
N GLY A 393 10.09 11.17 -2.09
CA GLY A 393 10.47 9.94 -1.39
C GLY A 393 11.94 9.94 -1.00
N GLU A 394 12.84 10.20 -1.96
CA GLU A 394 14.28 10.37 -1.75
C GLU A 394 14.57 11.50 -0.74
N PHE A 395 13.80 12.59 -0.77
CA PHE A 395 13.98 13.68 0.20
C PHE A 395 13.63 13.23 1.63
N ILE A 396 12.52 12.51 1.80
CA ILE A 396 12.12 11.91 3.09
C ILE A 396 13.13 10.87 3.56
N GLU A 397 13.59 9.98 2.66
CA GLU A 397 14.60 8.96 2.96
C GLU A 397 15.94 9.59 3.36
N ASN A 398 16.35 10.69 2.71
CA ASN A 398 17.55 11.42 3.10
C ASN A 398 17.41 12.12 4.45
N ILE A 399 16.21 12.61 4.80
CA ILE A 399 15.95 13.08 6.16
C ILE A 399 16.12 11.93 7.15
N GLU A 400 15.46 10.79 6.92
CA GLU A 400 15.57 9.61 7.77
C GLU A 400 17.02 9.16 7.95
N LYS A 401 17.77 9.07 6.85
CA LYS A 401 19.18 8.70 6.81
C LYS A 401 20.05 9.49 7.80
N TYR A 402 19.77 10.77 8.00
CA TYR A 402 20.59 11.64 8.86
C TYR A 402 19.96 11.93 10.23
N THR A 403 18.75 11.46 10.51
CA THR A 403 18.01 11.87 11.71
C THR A 403 17.41 10.74 12.53
N THR A 404 17.31 9.51 11.99
CA THR A 404 16.89 8.33 12.75
C THR A 404 18.07 7.53 13.30
N GLU A 405 17.88 6.88 14.45
CA GLU A 405 18.89 6.05 15.10
C GLU A 405 19.50 5.02 14.12
N ASP A 406 18.65 4.33 13.35
CA ASP A 406 19.06 3.35 12.35
C ASP A 406 19.86 3.98 11.20
N GLY A 407 19.38 5.08 10.62
CA GLY A 407 20.05 5.75 9.49
C GLY A 407 21.42 6.32 9.87
N ILE A 408 21.54 6.84 11.08
CA ILE A 408 22.77 7.39 11.64
C ILE A 408 23.78 6.27 11.95
N ASN A 409 23.32 5.16 12.51
CA ASN A 409 24.18 3.99 12.76
C ASN A 409 24.80 3.46 11.47
N GLU A 410 24.06 3.50 10.36
CA GLU A 410 24.57 3.12 9.03
C GLU A 410 25.52 4.16 8.42
N THR A 411 25.36 5.44 8.75
CA THR A 411 26.06 6.56 8.10
C THR A 411 27.13 7.24 8.95
N GLY A 412 27.34 6.78 10.19
CA GLY A 412 28.23 7.42 11.18
C GLY A 412 29.65 7.69 10.70
N LYS A 413 30.18 6.93 9.73
CA LYS A 413 31.48 7.21 9.09
C LYS A 413 31.45 8.41 8.15
N GLN A 414 30.37 8.60 7.38
CA GLN A 414 30.22 9.75 6.47
C GLN A 414 30.04 11.06 7.25
N LEU A 415 29.33 11.02 8.38
CA LEU A 415 29.17 12.18 9.26
C LEU A 415 30.48 12.56 9.97
N GLN A 416 31.31 11.58 10.35
CA GLN A 416 32.65 11.82 10.89
C GLN A 416 33.62 12.39 9.84
N GLU A 417 33.52 11.95 8.58
CA GLU A 417 34.34 12.45 7.47
C GLU A 417 33.90 13.84 6.97
N GLY A 418 32.61 14.20 7.15
CA GLY A 418 32.04 15.51 6.79
C GLY A 418 32.39 16.65 7.75
N GLY A 419 33.07 16.37 8.87
CA GLY A 419 33.61 17.35 9.82
C GLY A 419 33.06 17.20 11.24
N GLU A 420 33.91 17.40 12.26
CA GLU A 420 33.59 17.27 13.70
C GLU A 420 32.35 18.10 14.10
N GLU A 421 32.14 19.27 13.49
CA GLU A 421 31.00 20.14 13.79
C GLU A 421 29.64 19.53 13.39
N LEU A 422 29.58 18.74 12.31
CA LEU A 422 28.37 18.03 11.88
C LEU A 422 28.01 16.92 12.86
N TRP A 423 29.03 16.18 13.26
CA TRP A 423 28.91 15.09 14.23
C TRP A 423 28.49 15.60 15.60
N ASP A 424 29.11 16.69 16.07
CA ASP A 424 28.79 17.29 17.37
C ASP A 424 27.37 17.88 17.41
N LYS A 425 26.88 18.49 16.31
CA LYS A 425 25.50 18.98 16.21
C LYS A 425 24.47 17.86 16.15
N ALA A 426 24.75 16.80 15.40
CA ALA A 426 23.91 15.60 15.37
C ALA A 426 23.85 14.95 16.76
N LYS A 427 24.98 14.85 17.46
CA LYS A 427 25.05 14.31 18.82
C LYS A 427 24.33 15.17 19.86
N ASP A 428 24.53 16.48 19.83
CA ASP A 428 23.83 17.42 20.73
C ASP A 428 22.32 17.40 20.51
N PHE A 429 21.86 17.14 19.29
CA PHE A 429 20.44 16.93 19.00
C PHE A 429 19.90 15.63 19.65
N TRP A 430 20.63 14.51 19.58
CA TRP A 430 20.23 13.22 20.20
C TRP A 430 20.25 13.25 21.72
N ASP A 431 21.20 13.96 22.32
CA ASP A 431 21.26 14.08 23.78
C ASP A 431 20.07 14.89 24.35
N LYS A 432 19.31 15.60 23.49
CA LYS A 432 18.21 16.50 23.86
C LYS A 432 16.81 16.02 23.50
N ASN A 433 16.67 15.02 22.63
CA ASN A 433 15.39 14.50 22.12
C ASN A 433 15.42 12.98 22.11
#